data_AF-A0A818YP82-F1
#
_entry.id   AF-A0A818YP82-F1
#
_cell.length_a   1.000
_cell.length_b   1.000
_cell.length_c   1.000
_cell.angle_alpha   90.00
_cell.angle_beta   90.00
_cell.angle_gamma   90.00
#
_symmetry.space_group_name_H-M   'P 1'
#
loop_
_entity.id
_entity.type
_entity.pdbx_description
1 polymer ?
#
loop_
_entity_poly.entity_id
_entity_poly.type
_entity_poly.pdbx_seq_one_letter_code
_entity_poly.pdbx_strand_id
1 'polypeptide(L)'
;MPRQSFLLNVNESRVCRLNGILESASMPNKPELCQSFSDHILYSSDQLPPKVDFRAAMTPVEDQSRIGSCVANTLAGAYEHLVKKANGYEIDVSRLFIYYNARAFNNQSGYLTDSGCSMTEAIETLEQYGVCLESIWPYETSMVNARPNQQAYRAANEFKITEALKVEIDLHQMKSCLAQGFPFAFGLKLFTSFDKAAKSGVVPMPSEDEQGRESHGYHALLAIGYSDQSSSFIVRNSWGKYWGDYGYCYIPYAYMTNPDLCFDAWTVRQLASDDFGQDYWDNDDSVDYHPVDEDTYDNDDNNRVIEQGDNVDEILDKAKTFAEQLLGSFISLAL
;
A
#
# COMPACT_ATOMS: atom_id res chain seq x y z
N MET A 1 -3.67 5.02 -58.76
CA MET A 1 -4.21 4.64 -57.43
C MET A 1 -3.13 4.91 -56.40
N PRO A 2 -3.35 5.76 -55.38
CA PRO A 2 -2.44 5.78 -54.23
C PRO A 2 -3.19 5.71 -52.89
N ARG A 3 -2.40 5.45 -51.82
CA ARG A 3 -2.74 5.34 -50.37
C ARG A 3 -3.06 3.89 -49.96
N GLN A 4 -2.53 3.34 -48.87
CA GLN A 4 -2.27 3.94 -47.56
C GLN A 4 -0.98 3.42 -46.91
N SER A 5 -0.23 4.34 -46.31
CA SER A 5 0.73 4.06 -45.25
C SER A 5 -0.02 3.79 -43.94
N PHE A 6 0.19 2.62 -43.34
CA PHE A 6 -0.24 2.34 -41.97
C PHE A 6 0.70 3.07 -41.00
N LEU A 7 0.19 4.11 -40.35
CA LEU A 7 0.79 4.68 -39.15
C LEU A 7 0.25 3.89 -37.95
N LEU A 8 1.12 3.13 -37.30
CA LEU A 8 0.89 2.56 -35.99
C LEU A 8 0.90 3.69 -34.96
N ASN A 9 -0.28 4.18 -34.58
CA ASN A 9 -0.44 4.98 -33.38
C ASN A 9 -0.57 4.03 -32.18
N VAL A 10 0.52 3.88 -31.44
CA VAL A 10 0.52 3.24 -30.12
C VAL A 10 0.19 4.36 -29.12
N ASN A 11 -1.06 4.44 -28.69
CA ASN A 11 -1.49 5.35 -27.63
C ASN A 11 -2.43 4.59 -26.70
N GLU A 12 -1.87 3.65 -25.93
CA GLU A 12 -2.57 3.05 -24.79
C GLU A 12 -2.35 3.94 -23.57
N SER A 13 -3.26 4.88 -23.37
CA SER A 13 -3.44 5.56 -22.10
C SER A 13 -3.90 4.54 -21.06
N ARG A 14 -3.05 4.30 -20.06
CA ARG A 14 -3.34 3.45 -18.90
C ARG A 14 -4.41 4.12 -18.04
N VAL A 15 -5.66 3.78 -18.29
CA VAL A 15 -6.80 4.13 -17.44
C VAL A 15 -6.77 3.19 -16.24
N CYS A 16 -6.35 3.69 -15.06
CA CYS A 16 -6.66 3.02 -13.79
C CYS A 16 -8.19 2.90 -13.73
N ARG A 17 -8.72 1.67 -13.71
CA ARG A 17 -10.18 1.47 -13.69
C ARG A 17 -10.76 1.98 -12.37
N LEU A 18 -11.24 3.22 -12.38
CA LEU A 18 -12.14 3.77 -11.38
C LEU A 18 -13.48 4.21 -11.98
N ASN A 19 -13.76 3.83 -13.24
CA ASN A 19 -15.09 3.92 -13.83
C ASN A 19 -15.56 2.52 -14.25
N GLY A 20 -16.09 1.79 -13.28
CA GLY A 20 -16.84 0.57 -13.50
C GLY A 20 -17.85 0.43 -12.39
N ILE A 21 -19.07 0.92 -12.63
CA ILE A 21 -20.25 0.38 -11.95
C ILE A 21 -20.33 -1.08 -12.42
N LEU A 22 -19.68 -1.97 -11.68
CA LEU A 22 -20.00 -3.39 -11.74
C LEU A 22 -21.16 -3.57 -10.78
N GLU A 23 -22.36 -3.73 -11.34
CA GLU A 23 -23.45 -4.38 -10.62
C GLU A 23 -22.89 -5.68 -10.05
N SER A 24 -22.81 -5.74 -8.73
CA SER A 24 -22.28 -6.88 -7.99
C SER A 24 -23.02 -8.14 -8.42
N ALA A 25 -22.30 -9.10 -9.01
CA ALA A 25 -22.79 -10.47 -9.10
C ALA A 25 -22.98 -10.96 -7.65
N SER A 26 -24.23 -11.17 -7.26
CA SER A 26 -24.62 -11.56 -5.91
C SER A 26 -23.97 -12.89 -5.53
N MET A 27 -23.11 -12.87 -4.51
CA MET A 27 -22.73 -14.09 -3.79
C MET A 27 -23.79 -14.39 -2.71
N PRO A 28 -24.19 -15.66 -2.52
CA PRO A 28 -25.10 -16.02 -1.45
C PRO A 28 -24.38 -15.99 -0.09
N ASN A 29 -24.92 -15.18 0.84
CA ASN A 29 -24.63 -15.16 2.28
C ASN A 29 -23.22 -14.69 2.75
N LYS A 30 -22.80 -13.47 2.38
CA LYS A 30 -21.86 -12.67 3.20
C LYS A 30 -22.68 -11.55 3.85
N PRO A 31 -22.65 -11.34 5.18
CA PRO A 31 -23.29 -10.17 5.78
C PRO A 31 -22.67 -8.92 5.15
N GLU A 32 -23.48 -7.89 4.86
CA GLU A 32 -23.09 -6.66 4.16
C GLU A 32 -21.73 -6.12 4.67
N LEU A 33 -20.67 -6.37 3.91
CA LEU A 33 -19.33 -5.86 4.21
C LEU A 33 -19.23 -4.42 3.72
N CYS A 34 -19.79 -3.52 4.49
CA CYS A 34 -19.46 -2.10 4.46
C CYS A 34 -20.09 -1.42 5.68
N GLN A 35 -19.47 -1.57 6.85
CA GLN A 35 -19.88 -0.76 7.99
C GLN A 35 -19.56 0.71 7.68
N SER A 36 -20.56 1.56 7.83
CA SER A 36 -20.44 3.00 7.60
C SER A 36 -19.73 3.64 8.79
N PHE A 37 -18.76 4.51 8.54
CA PHE A 37 -18.12 5.29 9.59
C PHE A 37 -19.09 6.23 10.33
N SER A 38 -20.24 6.57 9.71
CA SER A 38 -21.26 7.44 10.33
C SER A 38 -21.71 6.98 11.71
N ASP A 39 -21.71 5.66 11.94
CA ASP A 39 -22.15 5.05 13.19
C ASP A 39 -21.07 5.08 14.28
N HIS A 40 -19.86 5.54 13.92
CA HIS A 40 -18.66 5.58 14.78
C HIS A 40 -18.17 7.03 15.02
N ILE A 41 -19.00 8.03 14.76
CA ILE A 41 -18.67 9.44 15.02
C ILE A 41 -18.74 9.71 16.54
N LEU A 42 -17.59 10.04 17.14
CA LEU A 42 -17.49 10.33 18.58
C LEU A 42 -17.63 11.80 18.95
N TYR A 43 -17.43 12.72 17.99
CA TYR A 43 -17.32 14.15 18.24
C TYR A 43 -18.33 14.92 17.40
N SER A 44 -19.02 15.89 18.00
CA SER A 44 -19.74 16.91 17.23
C SER A 44 -18.77 17.88 16.54
N SER A 45 -19.24 18.64 15.57
CA SER A 45 -18.39 19.51 14.75
C SER A 45 -17.64 20.58 15.55
N ASP A 46 -18.23 21.07 16.64
CA ASP A 46 -17.65 22.05 17.58
C ASP A 46 -16.65 21.44 18.58
N GLN A 47 -16.58 20.11 18.68
CA GLN A 47 -15.65 19.38 19.54
C GLN A 47 -14.36 18.96 18.81
N LEU A 48 -14.32 19.07 17.48
CA LEU A 48 -13.15 18.68 16.71
C LEU A 48 -11.97 19.64 16.97
N PRO A 49 -10.74 19.12 17.13
CA PRO A 49 -9.57 19.97 17.22
C PRO A 49 -9.40 20.78 15.93
N PRO A 50 -8.86 22.01 15.98
CA PRO A 50 -8.70 22.83 14.77
C PRO A 50 -7.63 22.29 13.80
N LYS A 51 -6.81 21.34 14.26
CA LYS A 51 -5.73 20.74 13.49
C LYS A 51 -5.45 19.31 13.96
N VAL A 52 -5.23 18.41 13.00
CA VAL A 52 -4.67 17.06 13.19
C VAL A 52 -3.52 16.89 12.21
N ASP A 53 -2.42 16.25 12.62
CA ASP A 53 -1.24 16.07 11.77
C ASP A 53 -0.48 14.79 12.18
N PHE A 54 -0.62 13.72 11.38
CA PHE A 54 0.04 12.45 11.68
C PHE A 54 1.42 12.29 11.06
N ARG A 55 2.03 13.31 10.45
CA ARG A 55 3.32 13.14 9.74
C ARG A 55 4.42 12.48 10.60
N ALA A 56 4.48 12.80 11.89
CA ALA A 56 5.43 12.18 12.82
C ALA A 56 5.12 10.70 13.12
N ALA A 57 3.86 10.30 12.98
CA ALA A 57 3.33 8.95 13.16
C ALA A 57 3.15 8.19 11.83
N MET A 58 3.69 8.70 10.72
CA MET A 58 3.78 7.98 9.46
C MET A 58 5.16 7.36 9.29
N THR A 59 5.25 6.30 8.49
CA THR A 59 6.50 5.78 7.90
C THR A 59 7.05 6.72 6.83
N PRO A 60 8.28 6.50 6.33
CA PRO A 60 8.79 7.20 5.15
C PRO A 60 7.82 7.17 3.96
N VAL A 61 7.84 8.20 3.10
CA VAL A 61 6.94 8.27 1.95
C VAL A 61 7.39 7.33 0.83
N GLU A 62 6.47 6.47 0.40
CA GLU A 62 6.66 5.51 -0.69
C GLU A 62 6.74 6.15 -2.08
N ASP A 63 7.38 5.43 -3.00
CA ASP A 63 7.39 5.73 -4.44
C ASP A 63 6.82 4.55 -5.24
N GLN A 64 5.61 4.73 -5.78
CA GLN A 64 4.93 3.71 -6.58
C GLN A 64 5.56 3.54 -7.98
N SER A 65 6.50 4.39 -8.37
CA SER A 65 7.12 4.42 -9.70
C SER A 65 6.07 4.58 -10.80
N ARG A 66 6.11 3.74 -11.86
CA ARG A 66 5.21 3.83 -13.02
C ARG A 66 4.08 2.78 -13.00
N ILE A 67 3.78 2.23 -11.82
CA ILE A 67 2.77 1.19 -11.62
C ILE A 67 1.47 1.82 -11.15
N GLY A 68 0.34 1.25 -11.58
CA GLY A 68 -1.02 1.65 -11.16
C GLY A 68 -1.39 1.27 -9.71
N SER A 69 -0.43 1.11 -8.81
CA SER A 69 -0.59 0.56 -7.46
C SER A 69 -0.95 1.59 -6.37
N CYS A 70 -1.46 2.76 -6.74
CA CYS A 70 -1.76 3.86 -5.81
C CYS A 70 -2.66 3.44 -4.62
N VAL A 71 -3.67 2.59 -4.88
CA VAL A 71 -4.54 2.04 -3.85
C VAL A 71 -3.75 1.20 -2.84
N ALA A 72 -2.88 0.30 -3.32
CA ALA A 72 -2.04 -0.52 -2.46
C ALA A 72 -1.07 0.30 -1.62
N ASN A 73 -0.47 1.35 -2.19
CA ASN A 73 0.43 2.26 -1.45
C ASN A 73 -0.34 3.01 -0.34
N THR A 74 -1.56 3.44 -0.64
CA THR A 74 -2.40 4.18 0.31
C THR A 74 -2.80 3.28 1.50
N LEU A 75 -3.23 2.05 1.23
CA LEU A 75 -3.63 1.11 2.27
C LEU A 75 -2.44 0.55 3.05
N ALA A 76 -1.27 0.35 2.41
CA ALA A 76 -0.02 0.04 3.11
C ALA A 76 0.31 1.13 4.14
N GLY A 77 0.29 2.40 3.74
CA GLY A 77 0.54 3.51 4.65
C GLY A 77 -0.49 3.63 5.79
N ALA A 78 -1.76 3.31 5.53
CA ALA A 78 -2.78 3.26 6.57
C ALA A 78 -2.51 2.13 7.58
N TYR A 79 -2.15 0.94 7.08
CA TYR A 79 -1.80 -0.23 7.89
C TYR A 79 -0.57 0.06 8.78
N GLU A 80 0.51 0.55 8.18
CA GLU A 80 1.75 0.89 8.87
C GLU A 80 1.56 1.95 9.95
N HIS A 81 0.69 2.94 9.70
CA HIS A 81 0.32 3.93 10.71
C HIS A 81 -0.31 3.27 11.95
N LEU A 82 -1.22 2.31 11.75
CA LEU A 82 -1.86 1.60 12.86
C LEU A 82 -0.84 0.78 13.66
N VAL A 83 0.07 0.07 12.98
CA VAL A 83 1.13 -0.69 13.65
C VAL A 83 2.03 0.24 14.46
N LYS A 84 2.50 1.34 13.85
CA LYS A 84 3.35 2.32 14.55
C LYS A 84 2.63 2.96 15.74
N LYS A 85 1.33 3.24 15.61
CA LYS A 85 0.50 3.78 16.68
C LYS A 85 0.30 2.78 17.82
N ALA A 86 0.11 1.50 17.53
CA ALA A 86 -0.09 0.45 18.52
C ALA A 86 1.20 0.10 19.27
N ASN A 87 2.31 -0.05 18.53
CA ASN A 87 3.52 -0.68 19.06
C ASN A 87 4.73 0.26 19.21
N GLY A 88 4.66 1.46 18.64
CA GLY A 88 5.71 2.47 18.73
C GLY A 88 6.92 2.26 17.80
N TYR A 89 6.88 1.27 16.90
CA TYR A 89 7.93 1.05 15.90
C TYR A 89 7.35 0.96 14.48
N GLU A 90 8.21 1.19 13.49
CA GLU A 90 7.85 1.21 12.07
C GLU A 90 7.99 -0.17 11.43
N ILE A 91 7.09 -0.48 10.50
CA ILE A 91 7.20 -1.61 9.57
C ILE A 91 7.00 -1.10 8.14
N ASP A 92 7.39 -1.91 7.16
CA ASP A 92 7.18 -1.65 5.73
C ASP A 92 6.49 -2.87 5.11
N VAL A 93 5.23 -2.70 4.69
CA VAL A 93 4.40 -3.82 4.21
C VAL A 93 4.37 -3.89 2.69
N SER A 94 4.35 -5.12 2.15
CA SER A 94 4.48 -5.35 0.72
C SER A 94 3.31 -4.79 -0.07
N ARG A 95 3.56 -3.69 -0.78
CA ARG A 95 2.57 -3.07 -1.67
C ARG A 95 2.27 -3.94 -2.88
N LEU A 96 3.26 -4.68 -3.40
CA LEU A 96 3.01 -5.60 -4.50
C LEU A 96 2.19 -6.82 -4.07
N PHE A 97 2.30 -7.28 -2.82
CA PHE A 97 1.42 -8.32 -2.30
C PHE A 97 -0.04 -7.85 -2.29
N ILE A 98 -0.31 -6.65 -1.74
CA ILE A 98 -1.66 -6.06 -1.76
C ILE A 98 -2.14 -5.90 -3.21
N TYR A 99 -1.31 -5.28 -4.08
CA TYR A 99 -1.71 -4.94 -5.44
C TYR A 99 -1.92 -6.16 -6.35
N TYR A 100 -1.12 -7.20 -6.20
CA TYR A 100 -1.30 -8.45 -6.92
C TYR A 100 -2.63 -9.11 -6.53
N ASN A 101 -2.83 -9.32 -5.23
CA ASN A 101 -3.99 -10.04 -4.72
C ASN A 101 -5.29 -9.28 -4.97
N ALA A 102 -5.30 -7.95 -4.87
CA ALA A 102 -6.47 -7.13 -5.20
C ALA A 102 -6.91 -7.32 -6.65
N ARG A 103 -5.98 -7.34 -7.61
CA ARG A 103 -6.31 -7.60 -9.02
C ARG A 103 -6.66 -9.06 -9.31
N ALA A 104 -6.14 -9.99 -8.51
CA ALA A 104 -6.45 -11.41 -8.62
C ALA A 104 -7.79 -11.79 -7.99
N PHE A 105 -8.27 -11.01 -7.00
CA PHE A 105 -9.36 -11.36 -6.09
C PHE A 105 -10.62 -11.87 -6.81
N ASN A 106 -11.07 -11.13 -7.83
CA ASN A 106 -12.25 -11.47 -8.64
C ASN A 106 -11.91 -11.85 -10.09
N ASN A 107 -10.62 -12.09 -10.39
CA ASN A 107 -10.17 -12.35 -11.76
C ASN A 107 -10.11 -13.85 -12.07
N GLN A 108 -11.19 -14.35 -12.66
CA GLN A 108 -11.32 -15.75 -13.07
C GLN A 108 -10.40 -16.15 -14.22
N SER A 109 -9.87 -15.20 -15.00
CA SER A 109 -9.03 -15.50 -16.16
C SER A 109 -7.60 -15.92 -15.78
N GLY A 110 -7.15 -15.56 -14.57
CA GLY A 110 -5.76 -15.74 -14.12
C GLY A 110 -4.73 -14.83 -14.82
N TYR A 111 -5.13 -14.09 -15.86
CA TYR A 111 -4.26 -13.14 -16.55
C TYR A 111 -4.37 -11.76 -15.92
N LEU A 112 -3.24 -11.25 -15.42
CA LEU A 112 -3.15 -9.94 -14.76
C LEU A 112 -2.37 -8.94 -15.61
N THR A 113 -2.88 -7.72 -15.65
CA THR A 113 -2.18 -6.56 -16.22
C THR A 113 -2.10 -5.46 -15.16
N ASP A 114 -1.19 -4.51 -15.38
CA ASP A 114 -1.07 -3.31 -14.54
C ASP A 114 -2.21 -2.33 -14.86
N SER A 115 -3.40 -2.59 -14.30
CA SER A 115 -4.66 -1.90 -14.61
C SER A 115 -5.24 -1.06 -13.46
N GLY A 116 -4.53 -0.98 -12.34
CA GLY A 116 -5.08 -0.53 -11.06
C GLY A 116 -5.96 -1.60 -10.39
N CYS A 117 -6.42 -1.28 -9.19
CA CYS A 117 -7.43 -2.05 -8.43
C CYS A 117 -8.34 -1.06 -7.69
N SER A 118 -9.50 -1.53 -7.24
CA SER A 118 -10.41 -0.76 -6.38
C SER A 118 -10.00 -0.79 -4.91
N MET A 119 -10.49 0.16 -4.11
CA MET A 119 -10.24 0.17 -2.66
C MET A 119 -10.85 -1.07 -2.01
N THR A 120 -12.07 -1.46 -2.42
CA THR A 120 -12.76 -2.65 -1.93
C THR A 120 -11.95 -3.93 -2.15
N GLU A 121 -11.46 -4.19 -3.36
CA GLU A 121 -10.66 -5.41 -3.64
C GLU A 121 -9.39 -5.48 -2.79
N ALA A 122 -8.76 -4.33 -2.53
CA ALA A 122 -7.56 -4.24 -1.72
C ALA A 122 -7.86 -4.39 -0.21
N ILE A 123 -8.98 -3.87 0.28
CA ILE A 123 -9.47 -4.10 1.64
C ILE A 123 -9.82 -5.58 1.84
N GLU A 124 -10.58 -6.18 0.93
CA GLU A 124 -10.93 -7.60 0.99
C GLU A 124 -9.68 -8.50 0.93
N THR A 125 -8.64 -8.08 0.20
CA THR A 125 -7.33 -8.73 0.22
C THR A 125 -6.70 -8.70 1.61
N LEU A 126 -6.70 -7.55 2.28
CA LEU A 126 -6.15 -7.40 3.63
C LEU A 126 -6.97 -8.18 4.67
N GLU A 127 -8.28 -8.29 4.50
CA GLU A 127 -9.15 -9.10 5.37
C GLU A 127 -8.91 -10.60 5.15
N GLN A 128 -8.81 -11.04 3.90
CA GLN A 128 -8.73 -12.46 3.58
C GLN A 128 -7.32 -13.03 3.75
N TYR A 129 -6.32 -12.32 3.23
CA TYR A 129 -4.94 -12.79 3.13
C TYR A 129 -3.99 -12.04 4.06
N GLY A 130 -4.32 -10.81 4.47
CA GLY A 130 -3.43 -9.92 5.20
C GLY A 130 -2.34 -9.34 4.31
N VAL A 131 -1.19 -9.01 4.87
CA VAL A 131 -0.04 -8.47 4.12
C VAL A 131 1.29 -8.90 4.75
N CYS A 132 2.24 -9.32 3.91
CA CYS A 132 3.60 -9.62 4.38
C CYS A 132 4.48 -8.36 4.36
N LEU A 133 5.69 -8.43 4.91
CA LEU A 133 6.66 -7.34 4.78
C LEU A 133 7.12 -7.13 3.34
N GLU A 134 7.46 -5.90 3.00
CA GLU A 134 8.09 -5.56 1.72
C GLU A 134 9.44 -6.31 1.56
N SER A 135 10.16 -6.64 2.65
CA SER A 135 11.36 -7.48 2.57
C SER A 135 11.10 -8.92 2.09
N ILE A 136 9.91 -9.47 2.34
CA ILE A 136 9.51 -10.82 1.92
C ILE A 136 9.01 -10.82 0.47
N TRP A 137 8.32 -9.75 0.08
CA TRP A 137 7.85 -9.57 -1.29
C TRP A 137 8.14 -8.13 -1.78
N PRO A 138 9.35 -7.88 -2.30
CA PRO A 138 9.85 -6.52 -2.58
C PRO A 138 9.11 -5.78 -3.67
N TYR A 139 9.16 -4.44 -3.60
CA TYR A 139 8.58 -3.54 -4.59
C TYR A 139 9.41 -3.46 -5.88
N GLU A 140 9.53 -4.59 -6.56
CA GLU A 140 10.23 -4.71 -7.83
C GLU A 140 9.25 -4.58 -8.99
N THR A 141 9.39 -3.53 -9.80
CA THR A 141 8.37 -3.23 -10.82
C THR A 141 8.17 -4.33 -11.87
N SER A 142 9.19 -5.17 -12.08
CA SER A 142 9.13 -6.38 -12.92
C SER A 142 8.23 -7.47 -12.34
N MET A 143 8.03 -7.48 -11.02
CA MET A 143 7.20 -8.45 -10.28
C MET A 143 5.73 -8.02 -10.19
N VAL A 144 5.33 -6.92 -10.84
CA VAL A 144 3.96 -6.39 -10.76
C VAL A 144 2.88 -7.44 -11.02
N ASN A 145 3.08 -8.37 -11.95
CA ASN A 145 2.12 -9.44 -12.25
C ASN A 145 2.59 -10.83 -11.76
N ALA A 146 3.71 -10.89 -11.04
CA ALA A 146 4.21 -12.14 -10.48
C ALA A 146 3.40 -12.49 -9.24
N ARG A 147 2.99 -13.77 -9.15
CA ARG A 147 2.26 -14.26 -7.98
C ARG A 147 3.20 -14.34 -6.77
N PRO A 148 2.81 -13.78 -5.61
CA PRO A 148 3.53 -13.99 -4.36
C PRO A 148 3.75 -15.48 -4.09
N ASN A 149 4.94 -15.82 -3.60
CA ASN A 149 5.27 -17.20 -3.25
C ASN A 149 4.54 -17.63 -1.96
N GLN A 150 4.61 -18.92 -1.62
CA GLN A 150 3.91 -19.45 -0.46
C GLN A 150 4.39 -18.83 0.85
N GLN A 151 5.68 -18.48 0.96
CA GLN A 151 6.24 -17.82 2.14
C GLN A 151 5.57 -16.45 2.38
N ALA A 152 5.39 -15.66 1.32
CA ALA A 152 4.68 -14.38 1.39
C ALA A 152 3.23 -14.55 1.88
N TYR A 153 2.50 -15.56 1.39
CA TYR A 153 1.13 -15.83 1.87
C TYR A 153 1.09 -16.32 3.32
N ARG A 154 2.05 -17.15 3.75
CA ARG A 154 2.13 -17.61 5.15
C ARG A 154 2.40 -16.44 6.09
N ALA A 155 3.38 -15.60 5.76
CA ALA A 155 3.70 -14.41 6.53
C ALA A 155 2.52 -13.41 6.56
N ALA A 156 1.84 -13.21 5.43
CA ALA A 156 0.70 -12.30 5.35
C ALA A 156 -0.48 -12.71 6.23
N ASN A 157 -0.69 -14.03 6.42
CA ASN A 157 -1.86 -14.54 7.14
C ASN A 157 -1.92 -14.10 8.62
N GLU A 158 -0.77 -13.75 9.21
CA GLU A 158 -0.68 -13.25 10.59
C GLU A 158 -1.04 -11.76 10.70
N PHE A 159 -1.09 -11.04 9.57
CA PHE A 159 -1.16 -9.58 9.49
C PHE A 159 -2.41 -9.12 8.75
N LYS A 160 -3.56 -9.64 9.18
CA LYS A 160 -4.88 -9.30 8.63
C LYS A 160 -5.45 -8.03 9.26
N ILE A 161 -6.42 -7.43 8.58
CA ILE A 161 -7.31 -6.43 9.16
C ILE A 161 -8.64 -7.10 9.54
N THR A 162 -9.30 -6.60 10.59
CA THR A 162 -10.61 -7.11 11.02
C THR A 162 -11.72 -6.08 10.87
N GLU A 163 -11.38 -4.81 10.68
CA GLU A 163 -12.35 -3.74 10.49
C GLU A 163 -11.80 -2.68 9.51
N ALA A 164 -12.58 -2.40 8.49
CA ALA A 164 -12.44 -1.22 7.64
C ALA A 164 -13.82 -0.57 7.46
N LEU A 165 -13.87 0.76 7.52
CA LEU A 165 -15.10 1.53 7.47
C LEU A 165 -15.08 2.49 6.28
N LYS A 166 -16.21 2.62 5.61
CA LYS A 166 -16.38 3.62 4.57
C LYS A 166 -16.60 4.99 5.20
N VAL A 167 -15.84 5.99 4.77
CA VAL A 167 -15.97 7.37 5.22
C VAL A 167 -16.76 8.14 4.16
N GLU A 168 -17.87 8.75 4.54
CA GLU A 168 -18.63 9.56 3.60
C GLU A 168 -17.87 10.82 3.19
N ILE A 169 -18.15 11.31 1.98
CA ILE A 169 -17.57 12.54 1.43
C ILE A 169 -18.25 13.75 2.08
N ASP A 170 -17.97 13.92 3.37
CA ASP A 170 -18.50 14.96 4.24
C ASP A 170 -17.38 15.48 5.16
N LEU A 171 -17.32 16.81 5.31
CA LEU A 171 -16.24 17.46 6.05
C LEU A 171 -16.18 17.01 7.51
N HIS A 172 -17.34 16.88 8.16
CA HIS A 172 -17.41 16.50 9.58
C HIS A 172 -17.01 15.03 9.76
N GLN A 173 -17.45 14.13 8.89
CA GLN A 173 -17.06 12.72 8.95
C GLN A 173 -15.56 12.54 8.70
N MET A 174 -15.02 13.15 7.65
CA MET A 174 -13.59 13.09 7.32
C MET A 174 -12.71 13.64 8.45
N LYS A 175 -13.07 14.81 9.00
CA LYS A 175 -12.34 15.37 10.15
C LYS A 175 -12.51 14.52 11.41
N SER A 176 -13.67 13.92 11.63
CA SER A 176 -13.91 13.02 12.77
C SER A 176 -13.09 11.74 12.68
N CYS A 177 -12.91 11.17 11.49
CA CYS A 177 -12.03 10.02 11.27
C CYS A 177 -10.59 10.34 11.71
N LEU A 178 -10.08 11.47 11.22
CA LEU A 178 -8.74 11.94 11.57
C LEU A 178 -8.64 12.35 13.05
N ALA A 179 -9.62 13.03 13.63
CA ALA A 179 -9.59 13.38 15.05
C ALA A 179 -9.60 12.15 15.98
N GLN A 180 -10.15 11.02 15.52
CA GLN A 180 -10.11 9.76 16.24
C GLN A 180 -8.78 9.00 16.08
N GLY A 181 -7.82 9.54 15.34
CA GLY A 181 -6.50 8.94 15.21
C GLY A 181 -6.38 7.95 14.04
N PHE A 182 -7.23 8.06 13.02
CA PHE A 182 -7.24 7.12 11.89
C PHE A 182 -7.13 7.86 10.55
N PRO A 183 -6.06 7.59 9.77
CA PRO A 183 -6.00 7.98 8.37
C PRO A 183 -7.14 7.38 7.55
N PHE A 184 -7.47 8.03 6.45
CA PHE A 184 -8.39 7.44 5.46
C PHE A 184 -7.82 7.55 4.05
N ALA A 185 -7.89 6.43 3.34
CA ALA A 185 -7.66 6.32 1.91
C ALA A 185 -8.80 6.98 1.16
N PHE A 186 -8.55 7.57 -0.02
CA PHE A 186 -9.61 8.10 -0.88
C PHE A 186 -9.15 8.16 -2.34
N GLY A 187 -10.11 8.10 -3.27
CA GLY A 187 -9.91 8.38 -4.68
C GLY A 187 -10.11 9.87 -4.99
N LEU A 188 -9.25 10.42 -5.84
CA LEU A 188 -9.31 11.82 -6.28
C LEU A 188 -9.17 11.90 -7.80
N LYS A 189 -10.07 12.64 -8.43
CA LYS A 189 -9.92 13.07 -9.83
C LYS A 189 -8.86 14.17 -9.90
N LEU A 190 -7.81 13.97 -10.67
CA LEU A 190 -6.71 14.93 -10.85
C LEU A 190 -6.92 15.79 -12.09
N PHE A 191 -6.43 17.03 -12.01
CA PHE A 191 -6.39 17.99 -13.11
C PHE A 191 -4.95 18.40 -13.39
N THR A 192 -4.71 19.07 -14.53
CA THR A 192 -3.38 19.51 -14.93
C THR A 192 -2.74 20.43 -13.88
N SER A 193 -3.54 21.24 -13.19
CA SER A 193 -3.14 22.14 -12.11
C SER A 193 -2.60 21.40 -10.90
N PHE A 194 -2.93 20.12 -10.71
CA PHE A 194 -2.36 19.28 -9.65
C PHE A 194 -0.83 19.16 -9.76
N ASP A 195 -0.27 19.17 -10.99
CA ASP A 195 1.19 19.07 -11.19
C ASP A 195 1.95 20.26 -10.59
N LYS A 196 1.26 21.39 -10.32
CA LYS A 196 1.85 22.54 -9.59
C LYS A 196 2.20 22.20 -8.15
N ALA A 197 1.51 21.24 -7.54
CA ALA A 197 1.76 20.78 -6.18
C ALA A 197 3.13 20.10 -6.05
N ALA A 198 3.74 19.62 -7.14
CA ALA A 198 5.02 18.90 -7.12
C ALA A 198 6.18 19.68 -6.46
N LYS A 199 6.08 21.00 -6.33
CA LYS A 199 7.11 21.84 -5.71
C LYS A 199 6.86 22.20 -4.25
N SER A 200 5.60 22.42 -3.87
CA SER A 200 5.25 22.99 -2.56
C SER A 200 4.26 22.15 -1.77
N GLY A 201 3.74 21.07 -2.36
CA GLY A 201 2.62 20.31 -1.84
C GLY A 201 1.27 21.03 -1.93
N VAL A 202 1.20 22.33 -2.24
CA VAL A 202 -0.07 23.06 -2.25
C VAL A 202 -0.86 22.71 -3.50
N VAL A 203 -2.01 22.04 -3.33
CA VAL A 203 -2.89 21.66 -4.43
C VAL A 203 -3.87 22.80 -4.71
N PRO A 204 -3.88 23.38 -5.92
CA PRO A 204 -4.88 24.37 -6.29
C PRO A 204 -6.25 23.71 -6.50
N MET A 205 -7.32 24.48 -6.29
CA MET A 205 -8.63 24.09 -6.81
C MET A 205 -8.58 24.08 -8.35
N PRO A 206 -9.13 23.06 -9.02
CA PRO A 206 -9.29 23.09 -10.46
C PRO A 206 -10.31 24.17 -10.86
N SER A 207 -10.13 24.79 -12.03
CA SER A 207 -11.17 25.66 -12.59
C SER A 207 -12.30 24.82 -13.21
N GLU A 208 -13.50 25.40 -13.32
CA GLU A 208 -14.67 24.69 -13.87
C GLU A 208 -14.46 24.20 -15.32
N ASP A 209 -13.65 24.90 -16.09
CA ASP A 209 -13.29 24.61 -17.47
C ASP A 209 -12.00 23.79 -17.61
N GLU A 210 -11.34 23.45 -16.49
CA GLU A 210 -10.09 22.71 -16.53
C GLU A 210 -10.31 21.27 -16.99
N GLN A 211 -9.52 20.84 -17.96
CA GLN A 211 -9.52 19.45 -18.39
C GLN A 211 -8.86 18.56 -17.33
N GLY A 212 -9.43 17.38 -17.12
CA GLY A 212 -8.81 16.34 -16.30
C GLY A 212 -7.39 16.03 -16.79
N ARG A 213 -6.54 15.58 -15.87
CA ARG A 213 -5.14 15.29 -16.18
C ARG A 213 -5.05 14.20 -17.25
N GLU A 214 -4.29 14.45 -18.32
CA GLU A 214 -4.24 13.59 -19.52
C GLU A 214 -3.78 12.15 -19.20
N SER A 215 -2.81 12.03 -18.29
CA SER A 215 -2.34 10.74 -17.78
C SER A 215 -2.64 10.66 -16.28
N HIS A 216 -3.00 9.47 -15.79
CA HIS A 216 -3.26 9.25 -14.36
C HIS A 216 -4.30 10.24 -13.80
N GLY A 217 -5.43 10.40 -14.51
CA GLY A 217 -6.49 11.35 -14.18
C GLY A 217 -7.29 11.01 -12.91
N TYR A 218 -7.08 9.83 -12.34
CA TYR A 218 -7.62 9.41 -11.05
C TYR A 218 -6.50 8.78 -10.24
N HIS A 219 -6.44 9.08 -8.95
CA HIS A 219 -5.36 8.66 -8.07
C HIS A 219 -5.88 8.39 -6.66
N ALA A 220 -5.33 7.38 -6.00
CA ALA A 220 -5.61 7.10 -4.59
C ALA A 220 -4.52 7.73 -3.70
N LEU A 221 -4.96 8.36 -2.62
CA LEU A 221 -4.13 9.14 -1.70
C LEU A 221 -4.55 8.87 -0.25
N LEU A 222 -3.66 9.14 0.71
CA LEU A 222 -3.94 8.93 2.14
C LEU A 222 -4.10 10.27 2.88
N ALA A 223 -5.29 10.57 3.37
CA ALA A 223 -5.49 11.70 4.27
C ALA A 223 -4.98 11.35 5.67
N ILE A 224 -4.10 12.18 6.21
CA ILE A 224 -3.38 11.94 7.48
C ILE A 224 -3.51 13.12 8.45
N GLY A 225 -4.33 14.10 8.13
CA GLY A 225 -4.49 15.29 8.96
C GLY A 225 -5.30 16.37 8.25
N TYR A 226 -5.51 17.47 8.96
CA TYR A 226 -6.19 18.65 8.45
C TYR A 226 -5.79 19.89 9.25
N SER A 227 -6.04 21.07 8.69
CA SER A 227 -5.81 22.35 9.34
C SER A 227 -6.90 23.36 8.96
N ASP A 228 -7.69 23.80 9.94
CA ASP A 228 -8.75 24.80 9.74
C ASP A 228 -8.18 26.18 9.39
N GLN A 229 -6.95 26.47 9.81
CA GLN A 229 -6.27 27.72 9.45
C GLN A 229 -6.04 27.84 7.94
N SER A 230 -5.78 26.72 7.27
CA SER A 230 -5.51 26.65 5.83
C SER A 230 -6.68 26.08 5.03
N SER A 231 -7.78 25.71 5.70
CA SER A 231 -8.94 25.03 5.11
C SER A 231 -8.55 23.86 4.21
N SER A 232 -7.60 23.04 4.67
CA SER A 232 -7.02 21.96 3.86
C SER A 232 -6.78 20.68 4.67
N PHE A 233 -6.87 19.55 3.97
CA PHE A 233 -6.38 18.26 4.45
C PHE A 233 -4.87 18.15 4.19
N ILE A 234 -4.18 17.46 5.10
CA ILE A 234 -2.79 17.03 4.95
C ILE A 234 -2.83 15.61 4.39
N VAL A 235 -2.20 15.42 3.24
CA VAL A 235 -2.34 14.19 2.45
C VAL A 235 -0.96 13.64 2.14
N ARG A 236 -0.76 12.34 2.38
CA ARG A 236 0.43 11.60 1.97
C ARG A 236 0.22 11.09 0.55
N ASN A 237 1.16 11.41 -0.34
CA ASN A 237 1.22 10.86 -1.68
C ASN A 237 2.15 9.63 -1.71
N SER A 238 2.22 8.96 -2.85
CA SER A 238 3.06 7.79 -3.11
C SER A 238 3.99 7.99 -4.31
N TRP A 239 4.47 9.22 -4.52
CA TRP A 239 5.38 9.59 -5.62
C TRP A 239 6.77 9.98 -5.11
N GLY A 240 7.16 9.41 -3.97
CA GLY A 240 8.45 9.62 -3.34
C GLY A 240 8.58 10.94 -2.59
N LYS A 241 9.55 10.98 -1.67
CA LYS A 241 9.80 12.13 -0.79
C LYS A 241 10.23 13.42 -1.50
N TYR A 242 10.62 13.37 -2.77
CA TYR A 242 11.06 14.55 -3.53
C TYR A 242 9.91 15.26 -4.25
N TRP A 243 8.72 14.66 -4.23
CA TRP A 243 7.51 15.28 -4.78
C TRP A 243 6.78 16.07 -3.68
N GLY A 244 6.30 17.27 -4.00
CA GLY A 244 5.51 18.06 -3.08
C GLY A 244 6.30 18.56 -1.88
N ASP A 245 5.66 18.60 -0.71
CA ASP A 245 6.31 18.94 0.56
C ASP A 245 6.76 17.64 1.24
N TYR A 246 7.97 17.17 0.90
CA TYR A 246 8.53 15.91 1.40
C TYR A 246 7.66 14.67 1.15
N GLY A 247 6.98 14.60 0.01
CA GLY A 247 6.04 13.53 -0.34
C GLY A 247 4.60 13.79 0.09
N TYR A 248 4.33 14.92 0.74
CA TYR A 248 3.00 15.33 1.18
C TYR A 248 2.43 16.46 0.32
N CYS A 249 1.10 16.58 0.34
CA CYS A 249 0.38 17.69 -0.25
C CYS A 249 -0.75 18.18 0.66
N TYR A 250 -1.25 19.37 0.33
CA TYR A 250 -2.29 20.08 1.06
C TYR A 250 -3.45 20.31 0.12
N ILE A 251 -4.56 19.59 0.35
CA ILE A 251 -5.72 19.59 -0.54
C ILE A 251 -6.85 20.40 0.10
N PRO A 252 -7.42 21.42 -0.58
CA PRO A 252 -8.51 22.21 -0.03
C PRO A 252 -9.71 21.37 0.38
N TYR A 253 -10.39 21.75 1.47
CA TYR A 253 -11.63 21.10 1.91
C TYR A 253 -12.66 21.03 0.79
N ALA A 254 -12.88 22.15 0.07
CA ALA A 254 -13.82 22.22 -1.03
C ALA A 254 -13.53 21.22 -2.18
N TYR A 255 -12.29 20.81 -2.36
CA TYR A 255 -11.94 19.76 -3.32
C TYR A 255 -12.35 18.39 -2.77
N MET A 256 -11.89 18.06 -1.56
CA MET A 256 -12.08 16.74 -0.97
C MET A 256 -13.53 16.46 -0.55
N THR A 257 -14.34 17.48 -0.34
CA THR A 257 -15.77 17.34 -0.01
C THR A 257 -16.69 17.53 -1.22
N ASN A 258 -16.14 17.58 -2.44
CA ASN A 258 -16.93 17.56 -3.66
C ASN A 258 -17.05 16.11 -4.17
N PRO A 259 -18.24 15.50 -4.16
CA PRO A 259 -18.44 14.10 -4.55
C PRO A 259 -18.19 13.82 -6.04
N ASP A 260 -18.17 14.84 -6.91
CA ASP A 260 -17.80 14.68 -8.33
C ASP A 260 -16.28 14.57 -8.52
N LEU A 261 -15.51 14.92 -7.48
CA LEU A 261 -14.04 15.04 -7.53
C LEU A 261 -13.34 14.06 -6.58
N CYS A 262 -13.93 13.80 -5.42
CA CYS A 262 -13.42 12.92 -4.36
C CYS A 262 -14.44 11.81 -4.09
N PHE A 263 -13.96 10.57 -3.99
CA PHE A 263 -14.82 9.39 -3.91
C PHE A 263 -14.12 8.22 -3.22
N ASP A 264 -14.89 7.17 -2.89
CA ASP A 264 -14.39 5.89 -2.39
C ASP A 264 -13.41 6.02 -1.22
N ALA A 265 -13.84 6.74 -0.17
CA ALA A 265 -13.02 6.96 1.02
C ALA A 265 -13.21 5.86 2.07
N TRP A 266 -12.10 5.35 2.60
CA TRP A 266 -12.08 4.22 3.52
C TRP A 266 -11.02 4.39 4.60
N THR A 267 -11.31 3.92 5.80
CA THR A 267 -10.35 3.86 6.91
C THR A 267 -10.20 2.43 7.41
N VAL A 268 -8.96 1.97 7.55
CA VAL A 268 -8.66 0.72 8.27
C VAL A 268 -8.67 1.05 9.76
N ARG A 269 -9.35 0.23 10.57
CA ARG A 269 -9.61 0.52 11.98
C ARG A 269 -8.96 -0.45 12.93
N GLN A 270 -8.87 -1.71 12.56
CA GLN A 270 -8.40 -2.75 13.46
C GLN A 270 -7.59 -3.81 12.72
N LEU A 271 -6.50 -4.21 13.36
CA LEU A 271 -5.62 -5.30 12.93
C LEU A 271 -6.03 -6.58 13.69
N ALA A 272 -5.88 -7.74 13.06
CA ALA A 272 -6.28 -9.02 13.67
C ALA A 272 -5.39 -9.41 14.85
N SER A 273 -4.12 -9.01 14.79
CA SER A 273 -3.20 -9.02 15.93
C SER A 273 -2.77 -7.58 16.17
N ASP A 274 -2.83 -7.14 17.43
CA ASP A 274 -2.17 -5.92 17.90
C ASP A 274 -0.77 -6.26 18.47
N ASP A 275 -0.45 -7.55 18.63
CA ASP A 275 0.83 -8.05 19.12
C ASP A 275 1.68 -8.54 17.95
N PHE A 276 2.50 -7.63 17.44
CA PHE A 276 3.45 -7.88 16.38
C PHE A 276 4.84 -8.10 17.02
N GLY A 277 4.98 -9.02 17.97
CA GLY A 277 6.22 -9.19 18.75
C GLY A 277 7.51 -9.21 17.92
N GLN A 278 8.63 -8.74 18.50
CA GLN A 278 9.96 -8.69 17.85
C GLN A 278 10.40 -10.03 17.25
N ASP A 279 9.96 -11.14 17.83
CA ASP A 279 10.29 -12.50 17.40
C ASP A 279 9.80 -12.82 15.96
N TYR A 280 8.84 -12.07 15.40
CA TYR A 280 8.40 -12.21 14.01
C TYR A 280 9.23 -11.40 13.01
N TRP A 281 10.07 -10.49 13.50
CA TRP A 281 10.76 -9.48 12.70
C TRP A 281 12.28 -9.65 12.66
N ASP A 282 12.82 -10.65 13.35
CA ASP A 282 14.22 -11.01 13.19
C ASP A 282 14.44 -11.53 11.75
N ASN A 283 15.32 -10.83 11.02
CA ASN A 283 15.86 -11.28 9.75
C ASN A 283 16.79 -12.47 10.03
N ASP A 284 16.22 -13.62 10.36
CA ASP A 284 16.97 -14.85 10.37
C ASP A 284 17.05 -15.37 8.93
N ASP A 285 18.19 -15.14 8.29
CA ASP A 285 18.60 -15.80 7.05
C ASP A 285 18.79 -17.33 7.26
N SER A 286 18.56 -17.87 8.47
CA SER A 286 18.46 -19.30 8.71
C SER A 286 17.05 -19.80 8.37
N VAL A 287 16.90 -20.25 7.12
CA VAL A 287 15.77 -21.10 6.74
C VAL A 287 15.97 -22.42 7.47
N ASP A 288 15.24 -22.62 8.58
CA ASP A 288 15.20 -23.91 9.27
C ASP A 288 14.50 -24.92 8.33
N TYR A 289 15.31 -25.70 7.62
CA TYR A 289 14.85 -26.80 6.79
C TYR A 289 14.30 -27.90 7.72
N HIS A 290 12.99 -27.87 7.95
CA HIS A 290 12.28 -29.05 8.43
C HIS A 290 12.02 -29.96 7.23
N PRO A 291 12.61 -31.17 7.17
CA PRO A 291 12.27 -32.13 6.13
C PRO A 291 10.78 -32.46 6.28
N VAL A 292 10.03 -32.29 5.21
CA VAL A 292 8.67 -32.82 5.12
C VAL A 292 8.81 -34.33 5.03
N ASP A 293 8.15 -35.07 5.93
CA ASP A 293 8.05 -36.52 5.84
C ASP A 293 7.36 -36.89 4.50
N GLU A 294 8.16 -37.27 3.50
CA GLU A 294 7.71 -37.94 2.29
C GLU A 294 7.53 -39.43 2.61
N ASP A 295 6.34 -39.80 3.06
CA ASP A 295 5.85 -41.17 2.88
C ASP A 295 4.79 -41.17 1.77
N THR A 296 5.02 -42.07 0.81
CA THR A 296 4.19 -42.48 -0.33
C THR A 296 4.30 -41.64 -1.61
N TYR A 297 5.26 -41.98 -2.48
CA TYR A 297 4.97 -42.76 -3.68
C TYR A 297 6.21 -43.53 -4.15
N ASP A 298 5.96 -44.80 -4.41
CA ASP A 298 6.92 -45.85 -4.70
C ASP A 298 7.27 -45.90 -6.19
N ASN A 299 8.56 -46.18 -6.44
CA ASN A 299 9.15 -46.87 -7.61
C ASN A 299 9.94 -46.08 -8.68
N ASP A 300 11.23 -46.47 -8.69
CA ASP A 300 12.06 -46.88 -9.83
C ASP A 300 12.92 -45.85 -10.59
N ASP A 301 14.18 -45.85 -10.11
CA ASP A 301 15.37 -46.32 -10.83
C ASP A 301 16.25 -45.32 -11.60
N ASN A 302 17.44 -45.18 -11.01
CA ASN A 302 18.77 -45.24 -11.63
C ASN A 302 19.40 -43.99 -12.29
N ASN A 303 20.30 -43.39 -11.49
CA ASN A 303 21.76 -43.35 -11.72
C ASN A 303 22.33 -42.17 -12.56
N ARG A 304 22.99 -41.20 -11.90
CA ARG A 304 24.48 -41.00 -11.94
C ARG A 304 24.98 -39.61 -11.49
N VAL A 305 25.94 -39.68 -10.56
CA VAL A 305 27.17 -38.87 -10.36
C VAL A 305 27.04 -37.47 -9.72
N ILE A 306 27.60 -37.40 -8.50
CA ILE A 306 27.93 -36.21 -7.70
C ILE A 306 29.46 -36.06 -7.72
N GLU A 307 29.96 -34.88 -8.04
CA GLU A 307 31.29 -34.30 -7.74
C GLU A 307 31.18 -32.83 -8.22
N GLN A 308 31.44 -31.76 -7.48
CA GLN A 308 32.38 -31.45 -6.40
C GLN A 308 31.72 -30.44 -5.44
N GLY A 309 31.98 -30.60 -4.14
CA GLY A 309 31.59 -29.62 -3.12
C GLY A 309 32.67 -28.56 -2.94
N ASP A 310 32.27 -27.30 -2.95
CA ASP A 310 33.05 -26.21 -2.36
C ASP A 310 32.81 -26.19 -0.85
N ASN A 311 33.91 -26.15 -0.11
CA ASN A 311 33.97 -26.30 1.34
C ASN A 311 33.36 -25.09 2.05
N VAL A 312 32.12 -25.24 2.52
CA VAL A 312 31.31 -24.21 3.22
C VAL A 312 32.02 -23.67 4.46
N ASP A 313 32.86 -24.48 5.11
CA ASP A 313 33.60 -24.07 6.30
C ASP A 313 34.64 -22.98 6.00
N GLU A 314 35.22 -22.95 4.79
CA GLU A 314 36.22 -21.94 4.41
C GLU A 314 35.57 -20.57 4.07
N ILE A 315 34.29 -20.56 3.71
CA ILE A 315 33.51 -19.33 3.47
C ILE A 315 33.05 -18.75 4.81
N LEU A 316 32.65 -19.61 5.75
CA LEU A 316 32.20 -19.20 7.09
C LEU A 316 33.34 -18.63 7.94
N ASP A 317 34.56 -19.17 7.82
CA ASP A 317 35.71 -18.64 8.56
C ASP A 317 36.18 -17.27 8.04
N LYS A 318 36.07 -17.03 6.72
CA LYS A 318 36.36 -15.71 6.12
C LYS A 318 35.32 -14.65 6.52
N ALA A 319 34.05 -15.04 6.69
CA ALA A 319 32.99 -14.15 7.16
C ALA A 319 33.16 -13.77 8.65
N LYS A 320 33.54 -14.73 9.51
CA LYS A 320 33.82 -14.45 10.93
C LYS A 320 35.02 -13.52 11.13
N THR A 321 36.09 -13.73 10.37
CA THR A 321 37.30 -12.91 10.48
C THR A 321 37.05 -11.45 10.05
N PHE A 322 36.10 -11.21 9.13
CA PHE A 322 35.72 -9.86 8.70
C PHE A 322 34.84 -9.14 9.73
N ALA A 323 33.95 -9.87 10.42
CA ALA A 323 33.10 -9.33 11.49
C ALA A 323 33.91 -8.91 12.74
N GLU A 324 34.94 -9.68 13.10
CA GLU A 324 35.80 -9.34 14.25
C GLU A 324 36.69 -8.11 13.99
N GLN A 325 37.08 -7.84 12.74
CA GLN A 325 37.82 -6.63 12.38
C GLN A 325 36.95 -5.35 12.42
N LEU A 326 35.64 -5.45 12.18
CA LEU A 326 34.72 -4.32 12.27
C LEU A 326 34.34 -3.97 13.71
N LEU A 327 34.29 -4.95 14.61
CA LEU A 327 34.03 -4.73 16.05
C LEU A 327 35.26 -4.19 16.82
N GLY A 328 36.47 -4.43 16.33
CA GLY A 328 37.72 -3.95 16.93
C GLY A 328 38.05 -2.45 16.73
N SER A 329 37.24 -1.71 15.96
CA SER A 329 37.51 -0.28 15.64
C SER A 329 36.59 0.72 16.35
N PHE A 330 35.70 0.28 17.24
CA PHE A 330 34.81 1.15 18.03
C PHE A 330 35.15 1.27 19.53
N ILE A 331 36.27 0.72 19.98
CA ILE A 331 36.77 0.92 21.35
C ILE A 331 38.18 1.56 21.32
N SER A 332 38.26 2.83 20.90
CA SER A 332 39.43 3.69 21.15
C SER A 332 39.11 5.20 21.07
N LEU A 333 37.87 5.62 21.33
CA LEU A 333 37.50 7.04 21.34
C LEU A 333 36.58 7.43 22.50
N ALA A 334 36.72 6.72 23.62
CA ALA A 334 36.15 7.11 24.90
C ALA A 334 37.08 6.67 26.04
N LEU A 335 38.27 7.29 26.10
CA LEU A 335 39.03 7.50 27.34
C LEU A 335 39.66 8.90 27.28
#